data_AF-A0A2E8U709-F1
#
_entry.id   AF-A0A2E8U709-F1
#
_cell.length_a   1.000
_cell.length_b   1.000
_cell.length_c   1.000
_cell.angle_alpha   90.00
_cell.angle_beta   90.00
_cell.angle_gamma   90.00
#
_symmetry.space_group_name_H-M   'P 1'
#
loop_
_entity.id
_entity.type
_entity.pdbx_description
1 polymer ?
#
loop_
_entity_poly.entity_id
_entity_poly.type
_entity_poly.pdbx_seq_one_letter_code
_entity_poly.pdbx_strand_id
1 'polypeptide(L)'
;MAKTATTTGSLILLFNLGVKMANVLEVLQAAGLDVEAEPGWETRRGSRYSFDHRPGGTLGMIVHHTAAGGSADMPCRKICTFGRSDLKGPLVQLLLGRSGKVLLISQNRCNHAGRGSSEVIKDLEASRDITAEFDAGQSAYNARNFGRDNDYRKGNGRFWGVEVENNGIGEEYSQAQIKALVKLCAAMCKWQGWDHNRIIHHREWTSRKYDMSYTGPLRDYVKKAIANQRWQIPKSAAQSGTTPPVTPPKRPAVLKQGSTGEEVKELQQALSKLGYRVEVTGDFDKSTYYGVVRFQRKHRLTVDGLVGPQTLSKIYSVQKRPSVPIEQRPYPGVVLKRGSRGPDVRWVQQHIGVKQIDGVLGRRSEAAIKAFQKRRKLKSDGRVGPVTWSHLHNS
;
A
#
# COMPACT_ATOMS: atom_id res chain seq x y z
N MET A 1 -52.88 20.64 23.50
CA MET A 1 -51.48 20.42 23.95
C MET A 1 -51.06 19.03 23.52
N ALA A 2 -50.35 18.91 22.40
CA ALA A 2 -49.82 17.64 21.91
C ALA A 2 -48.46 17.36 22.57
N LYS A 3 -48.36 16.27 23.33
CA LYS A 3 -47.09 15.80 23.89
C LYS A 3 -46.39 14.90 22.88
N THR A 4 -45.28 15.38 22.36
CA THR A 4 -44.29 14.65 21.57
C THR A 4 -43.61 13.61 22.46
N ALA A 5 -43.80 12.33 22.15
CA ALA A 5 -43.05 11.23 22.76
C ALA A 5 -41.76 10.99 21.95
N THR A 6 -40.65 11.48 22.49
CA THR A 6 -39.29 11.20 22.00
C THR A 6 -38.97 9.72 22.23
N THR A 7 -38.89 8.95 21.13
CA THR A 7 -38.54 7.53 21.18
C THR A 7 -37.02 7.39 21.09
N THR A 8 -36.32 7.45 22.22
CA THR A 8 -34.86 7.23 22.32
C THR A 8 -34.50 5.97 23.12
N GLY A 9 -35.44 5.04 23.31
CA GLY A 9 -35.29 3.92 24.24
C GLY A 9 -35.06 2.51 23.68
N SER A 10 -35.17 2.24 22.38
CA SER A 10 -35.33 0.83 21.90
C SER A 10 -34.20 0.21 21.07
N LEU A 11 -33.06 0.87 20.83
CA LEU A 11 -31.99 0.25 20.02
C LEU A 11 -30.95 -0.56 20.80
N ILE A 12 -30.89 -0.46 22.13
CA ILE A 12 -29.89 -1.19 22.94
C ILE A 12 -30.28 -2.66 23.15
N LEU A 13 -31.56 -3.03 22.98
CA LEU A 13 -32.05 -4.37 23.31
C LEU A 13 -31.78 -5.44 22.23
N LEU A 14 -31.43 -5.05 21.00
CA LEU A 14 -31.28 -6.00 19.89
C LEU A 14 -29.97 -6.82 19.95
N PHE A 15 -28.93 -6.34 20.66
CA PHE A 15 -27.70 -7.12 20.81
C PHE A 15 -27.81 -8.25 21.86
N ASN A 16 -28.80 -8.20 22.77
CA ASN A 16 -28.92 -9.14 23.89
C ASN A 16 -30.06 -10.17 23.75
N LEU A 17 -30.85 -10.15 22.66
CA LEU A 17 -32.04 -11.01 22.52
C LEU A 17 -31.89 -12.20 21.55
N GLY A 18 -30.67 -12.52 21.09
CA GLY A 18 -30.47 -13.71 20.23
C GLY A 18 -31.16 -13.64 18.86
N VAL A 19 -31.66 -12.48 18.45
CA VAL A 19 -32.19 -12.24 17.11
C VAL A 19 -31.01 -12.19 16.13
N LYS A 20 -30.85 -13.23 15.30
CA LYS A 20 -29.91 -13.16 14.17
C LYS A 20 -30.40 -12.10 13.20
N MET A 21 -29.64 -11.01 13.07
CA MET A 21 -29.87 -10.00 12.03
C MET A 21 -29.87 -10.68 10.65
N ALA A 22 -30.88 -10.37 9.83
CA ALA A 22 -31.15 -11.11 8.61
C ALA A 22 -30.17 -10.74 7.48
N ASN A 23 -29.66 -9.50 7.49
CA ASN A 23 -28.79 -8.99 6.43
C ASN A 23 -27.82 -7.91 6.92
N VAL A 24 -26.86 -7.56 6.05
CA VAL A 24 -25.80 -6.58 6.35
C VAL A 24 -26.33 -5.15 6.55
N LEU A 25 -27.44 -4.76 5.91
CA LEU A 25 -28.01 -3.41 6.06
C LEU A 25 -28.47 -3.18 7.51
N GLU A 26 -29.22 -4.12 8.07
CA GLU A 26 -29.69 -4.08 9.46
C GLU A 26 -28.51 -4.03 10.45
N VAL A 27 -27.46 -4.82 10.20
CA VAL A 27 -26.25 -4.85 11.03
C VAL A 27 -25.58 -3.48 11.09
N LEU A 28 -25.42 -2.82 9.94
CA LEU A 28 -24.75 -1.53 9.86
C LEU A 28 -25.62 -0.40 10.45
N GLN A 29 -26.94 -0.43 10.19
CA GLN A 29 -27.87 0.53 10.79
C GLN A 29 -27.95 0.38 12.31
N ALA A 30 -27.97 -0.85 12.83
CA ALA A 30 -27.94 -1.12 14.28
C ALA A 30 -26.64 -0.64 14.95
N ALA A 31 -25.53 -0.55 14.20
CA ALA A 31 -24.30 0.08 14.66
C ALA A 31 -24.34 1.62 14.65
N GLY A 32 -25.47 2.21 14.25
CA GLY A 32 -25.69 3.66 14.16
C GLY A 32 -24.84 4.29 13.08
N LEU A 33 -24.70 3.62 11.93
CA LEU A 33 -24.16 4.19 10.70
C LEU A 33 -25.29 4.83 9.88
N ASP A 34 -24.99 5.92 9.20
CA ASP A 34 -25.84 6.45 8.13
C ASP A 34 -25.59 5.60 6.88
N VAL A 35 -26.52 4.71 6.56
CA VAL A 35 -26.38 3.72 5.48
C VAL A 35 -27.46 3.94 4.44
N GLU A 36 -27.04 4.17 3.20
CA GLU A 36 -27.88 4.11 2.02
C GLU A 36 -27.62 2.80 1.27
N ALA A 37 -28.65 2.15 0.74
CA ALA A 37 -28.50 0.93 -0.06
C ALA A 37 -28.76 1.24 -1.55
N GLU A 38 -27.88 0.78 -2.44
CA GLU A 38 -28.08 0.89 -3.88
C GLU A 38 -29.20 -0.04 -4.35
N PRO A 39 -30.14 0.40 -5.21
CA PRO A 39 -31.21 -0.45 -5.72
C PRO A 39 -30.69 -1.80 -6.24
N GLY A 40 -31.17 -2.93 -5.73
CA GLY A 40 -30.73 -4.28 -6.12
C GLY A 40 -29.44 -4.77 -5.46
N TRP A 41 -28.99 -4.15 -4.36
CA TRP A 41 -27.82 -4.60 -3.58
C TRP A 41 -27.94 -6.04 -3.09
N GLU A 42 -29.17 -6.53 -2.87
CA GLU A 42 -29.46 -7.88 -2.41
C GLU A 42 -28.97 -8.94 -3.41
N THR A 43 -29.07 -8.63 -4.71
CA THR A 43 -28.81 -9.59 -5.80
C THR A 43 -27.59 -9.22 -6.65
N ARG A 44 -27.12 -7.97 -6.62
CA ARG A 44 -25.97 -7.48 -7.39
C ARG A 44 -24.72 -8.31 -7.07
N ARG A 45 -23.98 -8.76 -8.10
CA ARG A 45 -22.76 -9.59 -7.98
C ARG A 45 -21.81 -9.43 -9.16
N GLY A 46 -20.50 -9.58 -8.93
CA GLY A 46 -19.45 -9.34 -9.93
C GLY A 46 -19.22 -10.47 -10.93
N SER A 47 -19.92 -11.59 -10.79
CA SER A 47 -19.92 -12.72 -11.74
C SER A 47 -21.21 -13.53 -11.63
N ARG A 48 -21.72 -14.05 -12.76
CA ARG A 48 -22.91 -14.91 -12.79
C ARG A 48 -22.67 -16.31 -12.18
N TYR A 49 -21.40 -16.75 -12.13
CA TYR A 49 -20.98 -18.06 -11.64
C TYR A 49 -20.40 -18.03 -10.22
N SER A 50 -20.62 -16.96 -9.47
CA SER A 50 -20.14 -16.86 -8.09
C SER A 50 -21.28 -16.99 -7.09
N PHE A 51 -21.58 -18.23 -6.71
CA PHE A 51 -22.43 -18.54 -5.56
C PHE A 51 -21.69 -18.43 -4.21
N ASP A 52 -20.46 -17.93 -4.21
CA ASP A 52 -19.57 -18.02 -3.05
C ASP A 52 -19.56 -16.73 -2.22
N HIS A 53 -20.54 -16.58 -1.32
CA HIS A 53 -20.21 -16.59 0.11
C HIS A 53 -20.43 -18.05 0.54
N ARG A 54 -19.40 -18.90 0.44
CA ARG A 54 -19.54 -20.34 0.68
C ARG A 54 -20.11 -20.63 2.07
N PRO A 55 -20.78 -21.77 2.26
CA PRO A 55 -20.93 -22.36 3.59
C PRO A 55 -19.52 -22.48 4.22
N GLY A 56 -19.27 -21.76 5.31
CA GLY A 56 -17.93 -21.59 5.91
C GLY A 56 -17.45 -20.13 6.06
N GLY A 57 -18.21 -19.15 5.55
CA GLY A 57 -17.98 -17.72 5.83
C GLY A 57 -16.86 -17.07 5.02
N THR A 58 -16.79 -15.73 5.07
CA THR A 58 -15.65 -14.98 4.52
C THR A 58 -14.49 -14.97 5.51
N LEU A 59 -13.27 -14.73 5.01
CA LEU A 59 -12.06 -14.64 5.83
C LEU A 59 -11.96 -13.33 6.61
N GLY A 60 -12.62 -12.27 6.15
CA GLY A 60 -12.49 -10.95 6.75
C GLY A 60 -12.88 -9.82 5.79
N MET A 61 -12.36 -8.63 6.06
CA MET A 61 -12.58 -7.42 5.29
C MET A 61 -11.27 -6.85 4.74
N ILE A 62 -11.29 -6.43 3.47
CA ILE A 62 -10.23 -5.61 2.89
C ILE A 62 -10.73 -4.17 2.77
N VAL A 63 -9.98 -3.26 3.39
CA VAL A 63 -10.23 -1.82 3.34
C VAL A 63 -9.30 -1.18 2.30
N HIS A 64 -9.91 -0.44 1.40
CA HIS A 64 -9.33 0.23 0.24
C HIS A 64 -9.45 1.76 0.37
N HIS A 65 -8.76 2.48 -0.50
CA HIS A 65 -9.10 3.86 -0.84
C HIS A 65 -9.47 3.97 -2.31
N THR A 66 -10.34 4.94 -2.65
CA THR A 66 -10.89 5.07 -4.00
C THR A 66 -9.91 5.63 -5.03
N ALA A 67 -8.89 6.35 -4.57
CA ALA A 67 -7.98 7.17 -5.37
C ALA A 67 -8.68 8.34 -6.10
N ALA A 68 -9.91 8.66 -5.72
CA ALA A 68 -10.62 9.85 -6.22
C ALA A 68 -10.32 11.06 -5.35
N GLY A 69 -9.93 12.16 -6.01
CA GLY A 69 -9.79 13.46 -5.38
C GLY A 69 -11.09 14.27 -5.39
N GLY A 70 -10.98 15.53 -4.96
CA GLY A 70 -12.10 16.46 -4.82
C GLY A 70 -12.73 16.44 -3.43
N SER A 71 -13.64 17.38 -3.18
CA SER A 71 -14.34 17.52 -1.90
C SER A 71 -15.74 16.90 -1.89
N ALA A 72 -16.25 16.49 -3.06
CA ALA A 72 -17.56 15.87 -3.18
C ALA A 72 -17.63 14.55 -2.40
N ASP A 73 -18.82 14.25 -1.90
CA ASP A 73 -19.10 12.99 -1.21
C ASP A 73 -19.43 11.88 -2.22
N MET A 74 -18.78 10.73 -2.07
CA MET A 74 -18.93 9.55 -2.94
C MET A 74 -18.82 9.78 -4.47
N PRO A 75 -17.83 10.54 -5.00
CA PRO A 75 -17.64 10.69 -6.43
C PRO A 75 -17.41 9.35 -7.15
N CYS A 76 -16.89 8.33 -6.46
CA CYS A 76 -16.70 7.00 -7.03
C CYS A 76 -17.94 6.10 -7.02
N ARG A 77 -19.10 6.54 -6.52
CA ARG A 77 -20.33 5.73 -6.44
C ARG A 77 -20.59 4.91 -7.70
N LYS A 78 -20.63 5.55 -8.88
CA LYS A 78 -20.89 4.87 -10.15
C LYS A 78 -19.82 3.81 -10.48
N ILE A 79 -18.54 4.13 -10.26
CA ILE A 79 -17.43 3.21 -10.53
C ILE A 79 -17.45 2.04 -9.56
N CYS A 80 -17.72 2.28 -8.28
CA CYS A 80 -17.84 1.21 -7.28
C CYS A 80 -19.04 0.30 -7.57
N THR A 81 -20.16 0.85 -8.02
CA THR A 81 -21.40 0.10 -8.31
C THR A 81 -21.33 -0.68 -9.62
N PHE A 82 -20.89 -0.05 -10.71
CA PHE A 82 -20.97 -0.63 -12.07
C PHE A 82 -19.62 -1.08 -12.62
N GLY A 83 -18.53 -0.66 -11.99
CA GLY A 83 -17.19 -0.92 -12.46
C GLY A 83 -16.71 0.07 -13.51
N ARG A 84 -15.74 -0.39 -14.28
CA ARG A 84 -15.05 0.33 -15.35
C ARG A 84 -14.86 -0.60 -16.54
N SER A 85 -14.42 -0.06 -17.67
CA SER A 85 -14.29 -0.81 -18.93
C SER A 85 -13.39 -2.06 -18.81
N ASP A 86 -12.32 -1.99 -18.02
CA ASP A 86 -11.38 -3.08 -17.78
C ASP A 86 -11.77 -3.99 -16.60
N LEU A 87 -12.75 -3.60 -15.78
CA LEU A 87 -13.15 -4.35 -14.59
C LEU A 87 -14.63 -4.16 -14.27
N LYS A 88 -15.41 -5.21 -14.54
CA LYS A 88 -16.86 -5.22 -14.28
C LYS A 88 -17.16 -5.08 -12.79
N GLY A 89 -18.13 -4.23 -12.45
CA GLY A 89 -18.62 -4.08 -11.09
C GLY A 89 -19.50 -5.25 -10.63
N PRO A 90 -19.99 -5.19 -9.38
CA PRO A 90 -19.59 -4.24 -8.33
C PRO A 90 -18.13 -4.42 -7.93
N LEU A 91 -17.45 -3.30 -7.69
CA LEU A 91 -16.05 -3.29 -7.29
C LEU A 91 -15.85 -3.41 -5.79
N VAL A 92 -16.87 -3.17 -4.97
CA VAL A 92 -16.86 -3.39 -3.51
C VAL A 92 -18.29 -3.59 -3.01
N GLN A 93 -18.42 -4.14 -1.80
CA GLN A 93 -19.69 -4.30 -1.12
C GLN A 93 -20.13 -2.98 -0.48
N LEU A 94 -19.19 -2.22 0.07
CA LEU A 94 -19.44 -0.99 0.82
C LEU A 94 -18.54 0.15 0.30
N LEU A 95 -19.11 1.33 0.12
CA LEU A 95 -18.38 2.58 -0.16
C LEU A 95 -18.62 3.57 0.97
N LEU A 96 -17.57 4.11 1.55
CA LEU A 96 -17.62 5.07 2.65
C LEU A 96 -17.23 6.45 2.14
N GLY A 97 -18.18 7.39 2.20
CA GLY A 97 -18.02 8.77 1.77
C GLY A 97 -17.20 9.61 2.75
N ARG A 98 -16.71 10.77 2.29
CA ARG A 98 -16.01 11.79 3.09
C ARG A 98 -16.81 12.28 4.29
N SER A 99 -18.15 12.28 4.16
CA SER A 99 -19.09 12.63 5.22
C SER A 99 -19.18 11.59 6.34
N GLY A 100 -18.68 10.37 6.13
CA GLY A 100 -18.91 9.21 7.00
C GLY A 100 -20.18 8.41 6.64
N LYS A 101 -20.96 8.85 5.64
CA LYS A 101 -22.05 8.06 5.08
C LYS A 101 -21.52 6.79 4.42
N VAL A 102 -22.26 5.69 4.54
CA VAL A 102 -21.93 4.40 3.95
C VAL A 102 -22.96 4.07 2.88
N LEU A 103 -22.49 3.66 1.70
CA LEU A 103 -23.31 3.13 0.63
C LEU A 103 -23.11 1.62 0.54
N LEU A 104 -24.19 0.86 0.74
CA LEU A 104 -24.25 -0.57 0.53
C LEU A 104 -24.55 -0.87 -0.94
N ILE A 105 -23.53 -1.33 -1.65
CA ILE A 105 -23.58 -1.61 -3.09
C ILE A 105 -24.01 -3.05 -3.34
N SER A 106 -23.53 -4.00 -2.54
CA SER A 106 -23.82 -5.43 -2.73
C SER A 106 -23.58 -6.20 -1.45
N GLN A 107 -24.42 -7.21 -1.18
CA GLN A 107 -24.13 -8.23 -0.17
C GLN A 107 -23.45 -9.49 -0.72
N ASN A 108 -23.20 -9.54 -2.03
CA ASN A 108 -22.59 -10.69 -2.71
C ASN A 108 -21.14 -10.40 -3.10
N ARG A 109 -20.53 -11.34 -3.82
CA ARG A 109 -19.14 -11.25 -4.29
C ARG A 109 -18.91 -10.01 -5.17
N CYS A 110 -17.96 -9.17 -4.79
CA CYS A 110 -17.47 -8.03 -5.57
C CYS A 110 -16.05 -8.24 -6.15
N ASN A 111 -15.65 -7.42 -7.12
CA ASN A 111 -14.36 -7.51 -7.81
C ASN A 111 -13.30 -6.55 -7.23
N HIS A 112 -12.88 -6.75 -5.97
CA HIS A 112 -12.05 -5.80 -5.22
C HIS A 112 -10.60 -6.26 -4.94
N ALA A 113 -10.43 -7.51 -4.47
CA ALA A 113 -9.18 -8.01 -3.88
C ALA A 113 -8.17 -8.56 -4.89
N GLY A 114 -8.62 -9.12 -6.00
CA GLY A 114 -7.76 -9.82 -6.95
C GLY A 114 -7.04 -11.03 -6.35
N ARG A 115 -5.76 -11.22 -6.69
CA ARG A 115 -4.88 -12.26 -6.13
C ARG A 115 -4.22 -11.77 -4.82
N GLY A 116 -3.88 -12.67 -3.91
CA GLY A 116 -3.09 -12.34 -2.73
C GLY A 116 -2.40 -13.54 -2.10
N SER A 117 -1.78 -13.29 -0.95
CA SER A 117 -0.88 -14.22 -0.28
C SER A 117 -1.58 -15.36 0.46
N SER A 118 -1.05 -16.58 0.31
CA SER A 118 -1.43 -17.72 1.16
C SER A 118 -1.04 -17.56 2.62
N GLU A 119 0.03 -16.83 2.93
CA GLU A 119 0.46 -16.63 4.32
C GLU A 119 -0.51 -15.70 5.07
N VAL A 120 -1.05 -14.70 4.39
CA VAL A 120 -2.10 -13.83 4.93
C VAL A 120 -3.35 -14.64 5.26
N ILE A 121 -3.73 -15.60 4.41
CA ILE A 121 -4.85 -16.51 4.70
C ILE A 121 -4.60 -17.26 6.01
N LYS A 122 -3.40 -17.82 6.20
CA LYS A 122 -3.05 -18.57 7.42
C LYS A 122 -3.07 -17.67 8.65
N ASP A 123 -2.52 -16.46 8.55
CA ASP A 123 -2.52 -15.49 9.65
C ASP A 123 -3.95 -15.14 10.06
N LEU A 124 -4.84 -14.91 9.09
CA LEU A 124 -6.25 -14.63 9.35
C LEU A 124 -6.98 -15.82 9.98
N GLU A 125 -6.83 -17.02 9.40
CA GLU A 125 -7.45 -18.25 9.92
C GLU A 125 -6.98 -18.55 11.36
N ALA A 126 -5.74 -18.21 11.70
CA ALA A 126 -5.18 -18.35 13.04
C ALA A 126 -5.43 -17.15 13.98
N SER A 127 -6.15 -16.10 13.53
CA SER A 127 -6.34 -14.85 14.29
C SER A 127 -5.01 -14.24 14.79
N ARG A 128 -3.95 -14.32 13.97
CA ARG A 128 -2.64 -13.82 14.35
C ARG A 128 -2.61 -12.30 14.35
N ASP A 129 -2.14 -11.71 15.45
CA ASP A 129 -1.85 -10.28 15.51
C ASP A 129 -0.54 -9.99 14.77
N ILE A 130 -0.64 -9.25 13.67
CA ILE A 130 0.47 -8.84 12.81
C ILE A 130 0.80 -7.35 12.94
N THR A 131 0.12 -6.63 13.85
CA THR A 131 0.22 -5.17 13.98
C THR A 131 1.66 -4.74 14.28
N ALA A 132 2.31 -5.43 15.23
CA ALA A 132 3.71 -5.18 15.57
C ALA A 132 4.70 -5.50 14.43
N GLU A 133 4.40 -6.47 13.55
CA GLU A 133 5.25 -6.76 12.37
C GLU A 133 5.19 -5.65 11.33
N PHE A 134 4.04 -4.97 11.23
CA PHE A 134 3.85 -3.86 10.31
C PHE A 134 4.53 -2.58 10.82
N ASP A 135 4.41 -2.30 12.12
CA ASP A 135 5.04 -1.17 12.80
C ASP A 135 6.57 -1.29 12.85
N ALA A 136 7.10 -2.51 12.97
CA ALA A 136 8.54 -2.80 12.93
C ALA A 136 9.16 -2.68 11.53
N GLY A 137 8.34 -2.50 10.49
CA GLY A 137 8.76 -2.22 9.12
C GLY A 137 8.21 -3.19 8.08
N GLN A 138 7.55 -2.62 7.07
CA GLN A 138 6.94 -3.29 5.92
C GLN A 138 7.84 -4.35 5.24
N SER A 139 9.16 -4.18 5.27
CA SER A 139 10.13 -5.04 4.60
C SER A 139 10.14 -6.49 5.12
N ALA A 140 10.02 -6.70 6.44
CA ALA A 140 10.01 -8.04 7.03
C ALA A 140 8.70 -8.77 6.76
N TYR A 141 7.57 -8.06 6.93
CA TYR A 141 6.24 -8.53 6.56
C TYR A 141 6.19 -8.95 5.07
N ASN A 142 6.70 -8.09 4.18
CA ASN A 142 6.68 -8.35 2.74
C ASN A 142 7.56 -9.55 2.35
N ALA A 143 8.72 -9.72 2.99
CA ALA A 143 9.59 -10.85 2.72
C ALA A 143 8.93 -12.20 3.07
N ARG A 144 8.24 -12.26 4.22
CA ARG A 144 7.48 -13.45 4.66
C ARG A 144 6.30 -13.72 3.74
N ASN A 145 5.49 -12.70 3.47
CA ASN A 145 4.19 -12.89 2.83
C ASN A 145 4.25 -12.95 1.30
N PHE A 146 5.28 -12.38 0.66
CA PHE A 146 5.34 -12.25 -0.80
C PHE A 146 6.60 -12.84 -1.46
N GLY A 147 7.58 -13.30 -0.68
CA GLY A 147 8.90 -13.71 -1.20
C GLY A 147 8.98 -15.05 -1.96
N ARG A 148 7.88 -15.79 -2.13
CA ARG A 148 7.88 -17.18 -2.68
C ARG A 148 6.79 -17.48 -3.71
N ASP A 149 6.38 -16.55 -4.58
CA ASP A 149 5.28 -16.75 -5.54
C ASP A 149 3.92 -17.11 -4.87
N ASN A 150 3.68 -16.62 -3.65
CA ASN A 150 2.48 -16.92 -2.87
C ASN A 150 1.24 -16.04 -3.23
N ASP A 151 1.39 -15.06 -4.14
CA ASP A 151 0.36 -14.08 -4.54
C ASP A 151 -0.50 -14.56 -5.73
N TYR A 152 -1.17 -15.71 -5.58
CA TYR A 152 -2.06 -16.26 -6.60
C TYR A 152 -3.44 -16.68 -6.09
N ARG A 153 -3.71 -16.53 -4.79
CA ARG A 153 -4.98 -16.94 -4.18
C ARG A 153 -6.07 -15.93 -4.51
N LYS A 154 -7.23 -16.40 -4.97
CA LYS A 154 -8.36 -15.53 -5.35
C LYS A 154 -9.05 -14.97 -4.09
N GLY A 155 -9.00 -13.65 -3.91
CA GLY A 155 -9.56 -12.96 -2.74
C GLY A 155 -11.02 -12.55 -2.89
N ASN A 156 -11.50 -12.25 -4.11
CA ASN A 156 -12.83 -11.63 -4.33
C ASN A 156 -14.01 -12.38 -3.70
N GLY A 157 -13.96 -13.71 -3.62
CA GLY A 157 -15.02 -14.54 -2.99
C GLY A 157 -14.73 -14.92 -1.54
N ARG A 158 -13.66 -14.38 -0.95
CA ARG A 158 -13.23 -14.67 0.42
C ARG A 158 -13.27 -13.44 1.32
N PHE A 159 -13.47 -12.24 0.79
CA PHE A 159 -13.43 -11.01 1.57
C PHE A 159 -14.65 -10.12 1.29
N TRP A 160 -15.03 -9.34 2.30
CA TRP A 160 -15.81 -8.14 2.10
C TRP A 160 -14.87 -7.00 1.69
N GLY A 161 -15.24 -6.24 0.66
CA GLY A 161 -14.52 -5.04 0.23
C GLY A 161 -15.20 -3.78 0.75
N VAL A 162 -14.40 -2.88 1.34
CA VAL A 162 -14.79 -1.52 1.69
C VAL A 162 -13.91 -0.54 0.94
N GLU A 163 -14.50 0.30 0.10
CA GLU A 163 -13.81 1.50 -0.40
C GLU A 163 -14.02 2.66 0.54
N VAL A 164 -12.98 3.44 0.82
CA VAL A 164 -13.06 4.68 1.58
C VAL A 164 -12.63 5.83 0.68
N GLU A 165 -13.50 6.83 0.50
CA GLU A 165 -13.22 7.96 -0.39
C GLU A 165 -11.98 8.73 0.06
N ASN A 166 -10.93 8.68 -0.75
CA ASN A 166 -9.68 9.37 -0.51
C ASN A 166 -8.83 9.29 -1.77
N ASN A 167 -8.08 10.34 -2.07
CA ASN A 167 -7.21 10.38 -3.24
C ASN A 167 -6.03 9.40 -3.17
N GLY A 168 -5.79 8.79 -2.00
CA GLY A 168 -4.69 7.84 -1.77
C GLY A 168 -3.32 8.49 -1.62
N ILE A 169 -3.24 9.79 -1.86
CA ILE A 169 -2.02 10.57 -1.98
C ILE A 169 -2.14 11.78 -1.04
N GLY A 170 -1.89 11.59 0.26
CA GLY A 170 -1.79 12.69 1.24
C GLY A 170 -3.06 13.51 1.52
N GLU A 171 -4.24 13.10 1.04
CA GLU A 171 -5.51 13.54 1.64
C GLU A 171 -5.67 12.85 2.99
N GLU A 172 -5.92 13.63 4.04
CA GLU A 172 -6.23 13.12 5.36
C GLU A 172 -7.65 12.53 5.37
N TYR A 173 -7.82 11.43 6.10
CA TYR A 173 -9.15 10.87 6.33
C TYR A 173 -9.87 11.70 7.39
N SER A 174 -11.10 12.11 7.11
CA SER A 174 -11.89 12.86 8.07
C SER A 174 -12.18 12.03 9.32
N GLN A 175 -12.40 12.69 10.46
CA GLN A 175 -12.82 11.98 11.68
C GLN A 175 -14.13 11.24 11.48
N ALA A 176 -15.05 11.80 10.68
CA ALA A 176 -16.31 11.15 10.34
C ALA A 176 -16.06 9.84 9.57
N GLN A 177 -15.12 9.84 8.62
CA GLN A 177 -14.70 8.65 7.90
C GLN A 177 -14.12 7.58 8.82
N ILE A 178 -13.14 7.93 9.64
CA ILE A 178 -12.51 6.97 10.55
C ILE A 178 -13.52 6.44 11.57
N LYS A 179 -14.44 7.28 12.05
CA LYS A 179 -15.49 6.86 12.99
C LYS A 179 -16.44 5.86 12.35
N ALA A 180 -16.91 6.18 11.14
CA ALA A 180 -17.78 5.30 10.38
C ALA A 180 -17.07 3.99 10.01
N LEU A 181 -15.80 4.04 9.61
CA LEU A 181 -15.02 2.86 9.26
C LEU A 181 -14.81 1.93 10.46
N VAL A 182 -14.42 2.48 11.63
CA VAL A 182 -14.30 1.69 12.87
C VAL A 182 -15.64 1.06 13.23
N LYS A 183 -16.73 1.82 13.13
CA LYS A 183 -18.08 1.32 13.38
C LYS A 183 -18.46 0.15 12.47
N LEU A 184 -18.26 0.35 11.18
CA LEU A 184 -18.54 -0.63 10.13
C LEU A 184 -17.75 -1.91 10.37
N CYS A 185 -16.43 -1.80 10.55
CA CYS A 185 -15.56 -2.96 10.75
C CYS A 185 -15.93 -3.75 12.01
N ALA A 186 -16.17 -3.08 13.15
CA ALA A 186 -16.52 -3.78 14.37
C ALA A 186 -17.94 -4.38 14.34
N ALA A 187 -18.90 -3.76 13.63
CA ALA A 187 -20.23 -4.33 13.41
C ALA A 187 -20.15 -5.62 12.59
N MET A 188 -19.37 -5.60 11.50
CA MET A 188 -19.11 -6.77 10.68
C MET A 188 -18.38 -7.87 11.45
N CYS A 189 -17.37 -7.52 12.27
CA CYS A 189 -16.70 -8.49 13.13
C CYS A 189 -17.70 -9.19 14.06
N LYS A 190 -18.57 -8.44 14.75
CA LYS A 190 -19.60 -9.03 15.62
C LYS A 190 -20.57 -9.92 14.86
N TRP A 191 -21.06 -9.46 13.71
CA TRP A 191 -22.03 -10.22 12.91
C TRP A 191 -21.45 -11.53 12.36
N GLN A 192 -20.18 -11.51 11.95
CA GLN A 192 -19.49 -12.66 11.35
C GLN A 192 -18.78 -13.55 12.39
N GLY A 193 -18.75 -13.16 13.67
CA GLY A 193 -18.01 -13.88 14.71
C GLY A 193 -16.48 -13.76 14.57
N TRP A 194 -16.00 -12.66 14.00
CA TRP A 194 -14.58 -12.37 13.84
C TRP A 194 -14.02 -11.52 14.99
N ASP A 195 -12.72 -11.69 15.23
CA ASP A 195 -11.92 -10.68 15.92
C ASP A 195 -11.45 -9.55 14.97
N HIS A 196 -10.75 -8.57 15.54
CA HIS A 196 -10.20 -7.39 14.85
C HIS A 196 -9.07 -7.68 13.85
N ASN A 197 -8.38 -8.83 13.93
CA ASN A 197 -7.32 -9.21 13.00
C ASN A 197 -7.88 -9.57 11.62
N ARG A 198 -9.18 -9.84 11.50
CA ARG A 198 -9.87 -10.06 10.21
C ARG A 198 -10.05 -8.80 9.36
N ILE A 199 -9.66 -7.63 9.88
CA ILE A 199 -9.69 -6.36 9.15
C ILE A 199 -8.31 -6.09 8.59
N ILE A 200 -8.14 -6.02 7.28
CA ILE A 200 -6.84 -5.78 6.64
C ILE A 200 -6.92 -4.66 5.61
N HIS A 201 -5.80 -3.99 5.34
CA HIS A 201 -5.64 -3.14 4.17
C HIS A 201 -5.23 -3.98 2.94
N HIS A 202 -5.50 -3.47 1.74
CA HIS A 202 -5.14 -4.19 0.49
C HIS A 202 -3.64 -4.45 0.34
N ARG A 203 -2.80 -3.53 0.83
CA ARG A 203 -1.33 -3.66 0.91
C ARG A 203 -0.85 -4.84 1.78
N GLU A 204 -1.72 -5.31 2.68
CA GLU A 204 -1.44 -6.49 3.51
C GLU A 204 -1.79 -7.77 2.75
N TRP A 205 -2.81 -7.73 1.90
CA TRP A 205 -3.25 -8.86 1.08
C TRP A 205 -2.27 -9.19 -0.07
N THR A 206 -1.73 -8.16 -0.72
CA THR A 206 -0.90 -8.30 -1.94
C THR A 206 0.17 -7.21 -2.03
N SER A 207 1.35 -7.59 -2.54
CA SER A 207 2.46 -6.65 -2.81
C SER A 207 2.21 -5.71 -3.99
N ARG A 208 1.15 -5.95 -4.78
CA ARG A 208 0.81 -5.18 -5.98
C ARG A 208 0.02 -3.92 -5.66
N LYS A 209 -0.34 -3.72 -4.40
CA LYS A 209 -1.24 -2.68 -3.91
C LYS A 209 -0.65 -1.99 -2.71
N TYR A 210 -0.95 -0.71 -2.57
CA TYR A 210 -0.49 0.12 -1.45
C TYR A 210 -1.65 0.66 -0.63
N ASP A 211 -2.89 0.55 -1.13
CA ASP A 211 -4.10 1.00 -0.44
C ASP A 211 -4.42 0.13 0.78
N MET A 212 -5.12 0.63 1.79
CA MET A 212 -5.51 2.03 2.04
C MET A 212 -4.28 2.93 2.31
N SER A 213 -4.39 4.25 2.22
CA SER A 213 -3.26 5.17 2.55
C SER A 213 -3.19 5.50 4.05
N TYR A 214 -4.20 5.08 4.82
CA TYR A 214 -4.28 5.30 6.26
C TYR A 214 -3.18 4.52 7.01
N THR A 215 -2.49 5.22 7.91
CA THR A 215 -1.38 4.72 8.73
C THR A 215 -1.72 4.66 10.22
N GLY A 216 -2.93 5.06 10.61
CA GLY A 216 -3.36 4.97 12.01
C GLY A 216 -3.73 3.55 12.43
N PRO A 217 -3.91 3.31 13.74
CA PRO A 217 -4.06 1.96 14.31
C PRO A 217 -5.51 1.45 14.19
N LEU A 218 -6.00 1.26 12.96
CA LEU A 218 -7.39 0.89 12.69
C LEU A 218 -7.84 -0.36 13.48
N ARG A 219 -7.02 -1.41 13.48
CA ARG A 219 -7.31 -2.67 14.19
C ARG A 219 -7.49 -2.47 15.69
N ASP A 220 -6.69 -1.62 16.32
CA ASP A 220 -6.83 -1.32 17.75
C ASP A 220 -8.13 -0.57 18.04
N TYR A 221 -8.51 0.37 17.17
CA TYR A 221 -9.79 1.06 17.29
C TYR A 221 -10.96 0.08 17.13
N VAL A 222 -10.87 -0.85 16.18
CA VAL A 222 -11.86 -1.92 16.00
C VAL A 222 -11.91 -2.82 17.25
N LYS A 223 -10.77 -3.27 17.76
CA LYS A 223 -10.66 -4.08 18.99
C LYS A 223 -11.36 -3.41 20.17
N LYS A 224 -11.07 -2.12 20.39
CA LYS A 224 -11.71 -1.31 21.43
C LYS A 224 -13.22 -1.16 21.20
N ALA A 225 -13.65 -0.95 19.96
CA ALA A 225 -15.06 -0.82 19.61
C ALA A 225 -15.84 -2.14 19.83
N ILE A 226 -15.23 -3.29 19.54
CA ILE A 226 -15.83 -4.61 19.83
C ILE A 226 -16.04 -4.74 21.35
N ALA A 227 -15.00 -4.46 22.14
CA ALA A 227 -15.00 -4.63 23.60
C ALA A 227 -15.95 -3.67 24.33
N ASN A 228 -15.97 -2.39 23.97
CA ASN A 228 -16.65 -1.37 24.77
C ASN A 228 -18.14 -1.23 24.50
N GLN A 229 -18.68 -1.88 23.45
CA GLN A 229 -20.03 -1.63 22.90
C GLN A 229 -20.35 -0.12 22.68
N ARG A 230 -19.34 0.75 22.74
CA ARG A 230 -19.42 2.22 22.66
C ARG A 230 -18.35 2.69 21.70
N TRP A 231 -18.83 3.20 20.57
CA TRP A 231 -18.08 3.61 19.39
C TRP A 231 -17.34 4.94 19.59
N GLN A 232 -16.45 5.01 20.57
CA GLN A 232 -15.63 6.19 20.85
C GLN A 232 -14.25 6.03 20.19
N ILE A 233 -13.89 6.95 19.30
CA ILE A 233 -12.49 7.14 18.90
C ILE A 233 -11.79 7.87 20.05
N PRO A 234 -10.60 7.45 20.51
CA PRO A 234 -9.83 8.23 21.47
C PRO A 234 -9.63 9.66 20.96
N LYS A 235 -9.92 10.66 21.80
CA LYS A 235 -9.74 12.09 21.47
C LYS A 235 -8.24 12.41 21.38
N SER A 236 -7.62 12.06 20.26
CA SER A 236 -6.27 12.49 19.86
C SER A 236 -6.08 12.57 18.34
N ALA A 237 -7.12 12.35 17.52
CA ALA A 237 -7.06 12.51 16.06
C ALA A 237 -7.79 13.79 15.58
N ALA A 238 -7.95 14.76 16.48
CA ALA A 238 -8.66 16.01 16.26
C ALA A 238 -7.95 17.13 17.03
N GLN A 239 -7.19 17.98 16.34
CA GLN A 239 -6.97 19.33 16.84
C GLN A 239 -7.79 20.29 15.98
N SER A 240 -8.74 20.96 16.62
CA SER A 240 -9.53 22.06 16.11
C SER A 240 -9.14 23.35 16.84
N GLY A 241 -8.97 24.45 16.10
CA GLY A 241 -9.30 25.80 16.57
C GLY A 241 -8.16 26.74 16.99
N THR A 242 -7.81 27.64 16.07
CA THR A 242 -7.50 29.09 16.24
C THR A 242 -6.53 29.56 17.34
N THR A 243 -5.30 29.89 16.94
CA THR A 243 -4.44 30.98 17.47
C THR A 243 -3.47 31.49 16.36
N PRO A 244 -2.93 32.73 16.46
CA PRO A 244 -2.21 33.41 15.36
C PRO A 244 -0.87 32.75 15.01
N PRO A 245 -0.28 33.06 13.84
CA PRO A 245 0.70 32.21 13.19
C PRO A 245 2.05 32.26 13.93
N VAL A 246 2.41 31.15 14.55
CA VAL A 246 3.81 30.82 14.81
C VAL A 246 4.19 29.74 13.82
N THR A 247 5.08 30.06 12.89
CA THR A 247 5.52 29.17 11.81
C THR A 247 6.19 27.92 12.42
N PRO A 248 5.60 26.73 12.30
CA PRO A 248 6.26 25.49 12.69
C PRO A 248 7.35 25.17 11.65
N PRO A 249 8.47 24.54 12.01
CA PRO A 249 9.47 24.12 11.05
C PRO A 249 8.83 23.16 10.03
N LYS A 250 8.96 23.51 8.74
CA LYS A 250 8.39 22.83 7.59
C LYS A 250 8.87 21.37 7.54
N ARG A 251 7.99 20.41 7.85
CA ARG A 251 8.24 18.99 7.53
C ARG A 251 8.29 18.85 6.01
N PRO A 252 9.25 18.10 5.44
CA PRO A 252 9.30 17.94 3.98
C PRO A 252 8.01 17.23 3.53
N ALA A 253 7.25 17.91 2.67
CA ALA A 253 6.03 17.38 2.11
C ALA A 253 6.33 16.14 1.26
N VAL A 254 5.51 15.10 1.38
CA VAL A 254 5.57 13.95 0.47
C VAL A 254 5.11 14.44 -0.90
N LEU A 255 6.03 14.50 -1.88
CA LEU A 255 5.67 14.89 -3.24
C LEU A 255 5.04 13.70 -3.97
N LYS A 256 4.01 13.96 -4.77
CA LYS A 256 3.22 12.95 -5.46
C LYS A 256 2.73 13.51 -6.79
N GLN A 257 2.19 12.65 -7.67
CA GLN A 257 1.60 13.14 -8.91
C GLN A 257 0.49 14.18 -8.62
N GLY A 258 0.56 15.34 -9.28
CA GLY A 258 -0.29 16.51 -9.03
C GLY A 258 0.24 17.50 -7.99
N SER A 259 1.33 17.19 -7.26
CA SER A 259 2.08 18.21 -6.50
C SER A 259 2.61 19.28 -7.44
N THR A 260 2.69 20.53 -6.98
CA THR A 260 3.31 21.62 -7.74
C THR A 260 4.22 22.46 -6.84
N GLY A 261 5.10 23.28 -7.44
CA GLY A 261 5.94 24.25 -6.75
C GLY A 261 7.43 23.90 -6.71
N GLU A 262 8.18 24.66 -5.91
CA GLU A 262 9.66 24.62 -5.94
C GLU A 262 10.24 23.26 -5.54
N GLU A 263 9.62 22.57 -4.59
CA GLU A 263 10.04 21.23 -4.16
C GLU A 263 9.93 20.19 -5.29
N VAL A 264 8.94 20.36 -6.17
CA VAL A 264 8.79 19.53 -7.37
C VAL A 264 9.86 19.87 -8.40
N LYS A 265 10.21 21.15 -8.57
CA LYS A 265 11.35 21.53 -9.43
C LYS A 265 12.65 20.92 -8.92
N GLU A 266 12.91 21.00 -7.61
CA GLU A 266 14.10 20.39 -7.00
C GLU A 266 14.14 18.87 -7.24
N LEU A 267 13.02 18.19 -7.06
CA LEU A 267 12.89 16.76 -7.36
C LEU A 267 13.16 16.46 -8.83
N GLN A 268 12.53 17.20 -9.75
CA GLN A 268 12.68 17.02 -11.19
C GLN A 268 14.12 17.27 -11.64
N GLN A 269 14.74 18.36 -11.16
CA GLN A 269 16.16 18.62 -11.36
C GLN A 269 17.00 17.46 -10.83
N ALA A 270 16.64 16.92 -9.66
CA ALA A 270 17.40 15.87 -9.04
C ALA A 270 17.34 14.55 -9.82
N LEU A 271 16.16 14.16 -10.27
CA LEU A 271 15.94 13.01 -11.15
C LEU A 271 16.60 13.22 -12.51
N SER A 272 16.54 14.42 -13.09
CA SER A 272 17.20 14.75 -14.35
C SER A 272 18.73 14.59 -14.26
N LYS A 273 19.36 15.12 -13.19
CA LYS A 273 20.80 14.91 -12.89
C LYS A 273 21.18 13.43 -12.75
N LEU A 274 20.25 12.57 -12.34
CA LEU A 274 20.44 11.13 -12.22
C LEU A 274 20.13 10.36 -13.52
N GLY A 275 19.83 11.05 -14.62
CA GLY A 275 19.62 10.50 -15.95
C GLY A 275 18.18 10.05 -16.23
N TYR A 276 17.20 10.45 -15.42
CA TYR A 276 15.80 10.19 -15.72
C TYR A 276 15.24 11.31 -16.60
N ARG A 277 14.52 10.94 -17.67
CA ARG A 277 13.85 11.90 -18.55
C ARG A 277 12.63 12.48 -17.84
N VAL A 278 12.80 13.67 -17.27
CA VAL A 278 11.77 14.49 -16.63
C VAL A 278 12.00 15.95 -17.01
N GLU A 279 10.94 16.68 -17.29
CA GLU A 279 11.00 18.12 -17.55
C GLU A 279 10.88 18.88 -16.22
N VAL A 280 11.64 19.98 -16.06
CA VAL A 280 11.64 20.78 -14.82
C VAL A 280 10.60 21.89 -14.95
N THR A 281 9.34 21.52 -14.81
CA THR A 281 8.20 22.45 -14.91
C THR A 281 7.77 22.98 -13.53
N GLY A 282 8.07 22.23 -12.48
CA GLY A 282 7.49 22.43 -11.15
C GLY A 282 6.12 21.79 -10.98
N ASP A 283 5.62 21.08 -11.99
CA ASP A 283 4.41 20.28 -11.92
C ASP A 283 4.76 18.80 -11.89
N PHE A 284 4.31 18.08 -10.87
CA PHE A 284 4.58 16.65 -10.72
C PHE A 284 3.61 15.89 -11.62
N ASP A 285 3.92 15.92 -12.91
CA ASP A 285 3.15 15.33 -13.98
C ASP A 285 3.38 13.81 -14.12
N LYS A 286 2.77 13.20 -15.14
CA LYS A 286 2.95 11.76 -15.42
C LYS A 286 4.41 11.42 -15.72
N SER A 287 5.17 12.31 -16.37
CA SER A 287 6.58 12.09 -16.67
C SER A 287 7.40 11.99 -15.38
N THR A 288 7.18 12.92 -14.46
CA THR A 288 7.80 12.97 -13.14
C THR A 288 7.45 11.73 -12.31
N TYR A 289 6.19 11.31 -12.31
CA TYR A 289 5.75 10.06 -11.66
C TYR A 289 6.48 8.84 -12.18
N TYR A 290 6.56 8.65 -13.50
CA TYR A 290 7.31 7.52 -14.05
C TYR A 290 8.82 7.63 -13.78
N GLY A 291 9.38 8.84 -13.69
CA GLY A 291 10.75 9.09 -13.24
C GLY A 291 10.98 8.57 -11.82
N VAL A 292 10.11 8.93 -10.88
CA VAL A 292 10.15 8.48 -9.48
C VAL A 292 9.99 6.97 -9.38
N VAL A 293 9.00 6.39 -10.07
CA VAL A 293 8.76 4.93 -10.08
C VAL A 293 9.97 4.17 -10.60
N ARG A 294 10.61 4.65 -11.67
CA ARG A 294 11.84 4.02 -12.19
C ARG A 294 13.01 4.15 -11.21
N PHE A 295 13.14 5.30 -10.57
CA PHE A 295 14.14 5.52 -9.52
C PHE A 295 13.95 4.56 -8.34
N GLN A 296 12.73 4.49 -7.81
CA GLN A 296 12.38 3.60 -6.71
C GLN A 296 12.66 2.13 -7.06
N ARG A 297 12.26 1.68 -8.26
CA ARG A 297 12.58 0.33 -8.77
C ARG A 297 14.08 0.07 -8.82
N LYS A 298 14.86 0.99 -9.41
CA LYS A 298 16.32 0.85 -9.55
C LYS A 298 17.02 0.77 -8.20
N HIS A 299 16.54 1.53 -7.22
CA HIS A 299 17.16 1.66 -5.90
C HIS A 299 16.51 0.79 -4.82
N ARG A 300 15.59 -0.12 -5.21
CA ARG A 300 14.91 -1.08 -4.34
C ARG A 300 14.17 -0.41 -3.17
N LEU A 301 13.58 0.74 -3.45
CA LEU A 301 12.64 1.39 -2.55
C LEU A 301 11.23 0.85 -2.80
N THR A 302 10.28 1.21 -1.94
CA THR A 302 8.86 1.07 -2.24
C THR A 302 8.55 1.77 -3.56
N VAL A 303 7.90 1.06 -4.48
CA VAL A 303 7.60 1.56 -5.83
C VAL A 303 6.16 2.06 -5.88
N ASP A 304 5.91 3.16 -5.17
CA ASP A 304 4.60 3.78 -4.99
C ASP A 304 4.46 5.10 -5.75
N GLY A 305 5.54 5.60 -6.35
CA GLY A 305 5.58 6.90 -7.02
C GLY A 305 5.51 8.09 -6.07
N LEU A 306 5.60 7.86 -4.75
CA LEU A 306 5.62 8.88 -3.71
C LEU A 306 7.04 9.24 -3.31
N VAL A 307 7.31 10.54 -3.24
CA VAL A 307 8.60 11.07 -2.84
C VAL A 307 8.53 11.52 -1.39
N GLY A 308 8.48 10.54 -0.51
CA GLY A 308 8.63 10.75 0.93
C GLY A 308 10.11 10.82 1.36
N PRO A 309 10.38 10.99 2.67
CA PRO A 309 11.73 11.18 3.20
C PRO A 309 12.74 10.09 2.79
N GLN A 310 12.30 8.83 2.67
CA GLN A 310 13.17 7.74 2.21
C GLN A 310 13.55 7.87 0.73
N THR A 311 12.59 8.24 -0.13
CA THR A 311 12.84 8.49 -1.55
C THR A 311 13.71 9.72 -1.74
N LEU A 312 13.42 10.84 -1.05
CA LEU A 312 14.23 12.05 -1.08
C LEU A 312 15.66 11.80 -0.58
N SER A 313 15.81 11.19 0.61
CA SER A 313 17.13 10.84 1.16
C SER A 313 17.91 9.93 0.21
N LYS A 314 17.23 8.99 -0.46
CA LYS A 314 17.88 8.15 -1.45
C LYS A 314 18.30 8.93 -2.70
N ILE A 315 17.45 9.81 -3.23
CA ILE A 315 17.79 10.69 -4.36
C ILE A 315 19.01 11.54 -4.02
N TYR A 316 18.98 12.26 -2.90
CA TYR A 316 20.09 13.11 -2.49
C TYR A 316 21.35 12.32 -2.10
N SER A 317 21.25 11.13 -1.50
CA SER A 317 22.44 10.31 -1.23
C SER A 317 23.08 9.76 -2.51
N VAL A 318 22.28 9.46 -3.54
CA VAL A 318 22.79 9.04 -4.85
C VAL A 318 23.41 10.22 -5.60
N GLN A 319 22.92 11.45 -5.39
CA GLN A 319 23.52 12.69 -5.92
C GLN A 319 24.77 13.15 -5.15
N LYS A 320 24.78 13.02 -3.82
CA LYS A 320 25.88 13.38 -2.92
C LYS A 320 27.00 12.35 -2.93
N ARG A 321 26.74 11.14 -3.41
CA ARG A 321 27.83 10.29 -3.89
C ARG A 321 28.55 11.11 -4.95
N PRO A 322 29.83 11.45 -4.74
CA PRO A 322 30.61 12.02 -5.83
C PRO A 322 30.40 11.08 -7.02
N SER A 323 30.07 11.63 -8.18
CA SER A 323 30.49 11.00 -9.42
C SER A 323 32.00 10.89 -9.30
N VAL A 324 32.47 9.78 -8.72
CA VAL A 324 33.89 9.52 -8.54
C VAL A 324 34.46 9.60 -9.95
N PRO A 325 35.36 10.56 -10.23
CA PRO A 325 36.13 10.52 -11.46
C PRO A 325 36.70 9.12 -11.58
N ILE A 326 36.55 8.48 -12.73
CA ILE A 326 36.69 7.03 -12.95
C ILE A 326 38.13 6.51 -12.71
N GLU A 327 39.05 7.35 -12.24
CA GLU A 327 40.43 6.99 -11.96
C GLU A 327 40.62 6.68 -10.46
N GLN A 328 40.96 5.41 -10.17
CA GLN A 328 41.53 4.91 -8.89
C GLN A 328 40.56 4.43 -7.79
N ARG A 329 39.61 3.54 -8.11
CA ARG A 329 38.92 2.73 -7.08
C ARG A 329 39.90 1.73 -6.40
N PRO A 330 40.17 1.80 -5.09
CA PRO A 330 41.09 0.88 -4.42
C PRO A 330 40.56 -0.56 -4.46
N TYR A 331 41.47 -1.55 -4.46
CA TYR A 331 41.10 -2.96 -4.38
C TYR A 331 40.37 -3.23 -3.04
N PRO A 332 39.21 -3.93 -3.02
CA PRO A 332 38.40 -4.12 -1.81
C PRO A 332 39.02 -5.02 -0.73
N GLY A 333 40.28 -5.43 -0.88
CA GLY A 333 40.97 -6.31 0.07
C GLY A 333 40.48 -7.76 0.08
N VAL A 334 39.46 -8.09 -0.73
CA VAL A 334 38.86 -9.42 -0.83
C VAL A 334 38.72 -9.88 -2.28
N VAL A 335 38.97 -11.17 -2.53
CA VAL A 335 38.82 -11.76 -3.86
C VAL A 335 37.33 -11.88 -4.19
N LEU A 336 36.88 -11.20 -5.23
CA LEU A 336 35.52 -11.34 -5.72
C LEU A 336 35.40 -12.61 -6.57
N LYS A 337 34.41 -13.45 -6.27
CA LYS A 337 34.17 -14.74 -6.93
C LYS A 337 32.67 -14.99 -7.06
N ARG A 338 32.27 -16.08 -7.72
CA ARG A 338 30.84 -16.44 -7.84
C ARG A 338 30.18 -16.44 -6.46
N GLY A 339 29.07 -15.71 -6.32
CA GLY A 339 28.38 -15.51 -5.05
C GLY A 339 28.74 -14.21 -4.32
N SER A 340 29.84 -13.54 -4.66
CA SER A 340 30.16 -12.21 -4.14
C SER A 340 29.07 -11.21 -4.53
N ARG A 341 28.79 -10.26 -3.62
CA ARG A 341 27.75 -9.25 -3.78
C ARG A 341 28.25 -7.90 -3.29
N GLY A 342 27.72 -6.83 -3.85
CA GLY A 342 27.94 -5.48 -3.33
C GLY A 342 28.44 -4.48 -4.36
N PRO A 343 28.87 -3.29 -3.91
CA PRO A 343 29.24 -2.18 -4.78
C PRO A 343 30.49 -2.46 -5.62
N ASP A 344 31.44 -3.27 -5.16
CA ASP A 344 32.64 -3.65 -5.92
C ASP A 344 32.31 -4.57 -7.08
N VAL A 345 31.34 -5.46 -6.90
CA VAL A 345 30.84 -6.33 -7.97
C VAL A 345 30.16 -5.51 -9.08
N ARG A 346 29.40 -4.47 -8.73
CA ARG A 346 28.79 -3.57 -9.74
C ARG A 346 29.84 -2.86 -10.58
N TRP A 347 30.92 -2.43 -9.94
CA TRP A 347 32.01 -1.76 -10.62
C TRP A 347 32.76 -2.69 -11.56
N VAL A 348 33.08 -3.90 -11.11
CA VAL A 348 33.60 -4.95 -11.99
C VAL A 348 32.67 -5.17 -13.18
N GLN A 349 31.36 -5.32 -12.95
CA GLN A 349 30.35 -5.54 -14.00
C GLN A 349 30.31 -4.42 -15.06
N GLN A 350 30.52 -3.16 -14.64
CA GLN A 350 30.62 -2.01 -15.56
C GLN A 350 31.85 -2.09 -16.48
N HIS A 351 33.01 -2.49 -15.94
CA HIS A 351 34.29 -2.46 -16.65
C HIS A 351 34.56 -3.72 -17.50
N ILE A 352 33.85 -4.82 -17.22
CA ILE A 352 33.88 -6.03 -18.07
C ILE A 352 32.77 -6.07 -19.13
N GLY A 353 31.90 -5.05 -19.18
CA GLY A 353 30.90 -4.90 -20.24
C GLY A 353 29.72 -5.89 -20.18
N VAL A 354 29.29 -6.33 -18.99
CA VAL A 354 28.06 -7.15 -18.90
C VAL A 354 26.81 -6.29 -19.02
N LYS A 355 25.81 -6.79 -19.76
CA LYS A 355 24.51 -6.09 -19.94
C LYS A 355 23.73 -5.88 -18.65
N GLN A 356 23.93 -6.74 -17.65
CA GLN A 356 23.23 -6.69 -16.36
C GLN A 356 24.21 -6.31 -15.25
N ILE A 357 23.98 -5.15 -14.64
CA ILE A 357 24.78 -4.60 -13.52
C ILE A 357 23.92 -4.66 -12.25
N ASP A 358 23.78 -5.85 -11.67
CA ASP A 358 22.93 -6.13 -10.52
C ASP A 358 23.69 -6.19 -9.19
N GLY A 359 25.03 -6.14 -9.23
CA GLY A 359 25.89 -6.23 -8.06
C GLY A 359 25.99 -7.64 -7.48
N VAL A 360 25.66 -8.66 -8.26
CA VAL A 360 25.77 -10.08 -7.89
C VAL A 360 26.68 -10.79 -8.90
N LEU A 361 27.78 -11.36 -8.43
CA LEU A 361 28.71 -12.06 -9.30
C LEU A 361 28.17 -13.47 -9.55
N GLY A 362 27.32 -13.58 -10.59
CA GLY A 362 26.73 -14.84 -11.04
C GLY A 362 27.52 -15.50 -12.18
N ARG A 363 26.96 -16.57 -12.76
CA ARG A 363 27.58 -17.31 -13.89
C ARG A 363 27.94 -16.39 -15.07
N ARG A 364 27.07 -15.42 -15.38
CA ARG A 364 27.28 -14.43 -16.46
C ARG A 364 28.45 -13.50 -16.17
N SER A 365 28.52 -12.96 -14.95
CA SER A 365 29.65 -12.10 -14.53
C SER A 365 30.96 -12.87 -14.53
N GLU A 366 30.97 -14.11 -14.03
CA GLU A 366 32.18 -14.93 -14.07
C GLU A 366 32.66 -15.23 -15.49
N ALA A 367 31.74 -15.56 -16.41
CA ALA A 367 32.09 -15.76 -17.81
C ALA A 367 32.70 -14.50 -18.45
N ALA A 368 32.14 -13.33 -18.14
CA ALA A 368 32.66 -12.05 -18.61
C ALA A 368 34.01 -11.68 -17.96
N ILE A 369 34.22 -12.02 -16.67
CA ILE A 369 35.52 -11.86 -16.00
C ILE A 369 36.57 -12.76 -16.67
N LYS A 370 36.23 -14.02 -16.96
CA LYS A 370 37.12 -14.93 -17.70
C LYS A 370 37.48 -14.40 -19.08
N ALA A 371 36.51 -13.85 -19.81
CA ALA A 371 36.73 -13.23 -21.11
C ALA A 371 37.61 -11.97 -21.02
N PHE A 372 37.36 -11.11 -20.02
CA PHE A 372 38.20 -9.94 -19.74
C PHE A 372 39.64 -10.36 -19.41
N GLN A 373 39.81 -11.31 -18.49
CA GLN A 373 41.13 -11.84 -18.10
C GLN A 373 41.86 -12.41 -19.31
N LYS A 374 41.17 -13.20 -20.17
CA LYS A 374 41.74 -13.73 -21.41
C LYS A 374 42.20 -12.61 -22.35
N ARG A 375 41.38 -11.56 -22.54
CA ARG A 375 41.72 -10.39 -23.38
C ARG A 375 42.93 -9.62 -22.82
N ARG A 376 43.06 -9.54 -21.50
CA ARG A 376 44.16 -8.86 -20.81
C ARG A 376 45.38 -9.76 -20.54
N LYS A 377 45.41 -10.98 -21.09
CA LYS A 377 46.48 -11.98 -20.91
C LYS A 377 46.74 -12.33 -19.42
N LEU A 378 45.69 -12.32 -18.61
CA LEU A 378 45.70 -12.73 -17.20
C LEU A 378 45.25 -14.19 -17.05
N LYS A 379 45.52 -14.80 -15.89
CA LYS A 379 44.94 -16.09 -15.51
C LYS A 379 43.40 -16.03 -15.58
N SER A 380 42.79 -16.83 -16.46
CA SER A 380 41.33 -16.82 -16.72
C SER A 380 40.57 -17.71 -15.72
N ASP A 381 40.59 -17.35 -14.44
CA ASP A 381 39.97 -18.12 -13.36
C ASP A 381 38.58 -17.60 -12.95
N GLY A 382 38.14 -16.46 -13.49
CA GLY A 382 36.84 -15.86 -13.18
C GLY A 382 36.76 -15.19 -11.81
N ARG A 383 37.90 -15.00 -11.13
CA ARG A 383 38.01 -14.34 -9.83
C ARG A 383 38.68 -12.98 -9.97
N VAL A 384 38.21 -11.99 -9.24
CA VAL A 384 38.81 -10.64 -9.24
C VAL A 384 39.66 -10.47 -8.00
N GLY A 385 40.94 -10.84 -8.13
CA GLY A 385 42.01 -10.49 -7.18
C GLY A 385 42.68 -9.15 -7.52
N PRO A 386 43.72 -8.74 -6.77
CA PRO A 386 44.40 -7.45 -6.98
C PRO A 386 44.89 -7.23 -8.41
N VAL A 387 45.41 -8.28 -9.06
CA VAL A 387 45.90 -8.23 -10.44
C VAL A 387 44.78 -8.02 -11.45
N THR A 388 43.66 -8.73 -11.34
CA THR A 388 42.51 -8.48 -12.24
C THR A 388 41.92 -7.10 -11.97
N TRP A 389 41.93 -6.65 -10.72
CA TRP A 389 41.45 -5.33 -10.32
C TRP A 389 42.26 -4.18 -10.89
N SER A 390 43.60 -4.26 -10.88
CA SER A 390 44.46 -3.21 -11.45
C SER A 390 44.22 -3.02 -12.94
N HIS A 391 44.02 -4.11 -13.68
CA HIS A 391 43.69 -4.06 -15.11
C HIS A 391 42.29 -3.47 -15.39
N LEU A 392 41.38 -3.49 -14.41
CA LEU A 392 40.06 -2.89 -14.58
C LEU A 392 40.10 -1.35 -14.61
N HIS A 393 41.13 -0.73 -14.03
CA HIS A 393 41.35 0.73 -14.13
C HIS A 393 41.78 1.17 -15.53
N ASN A 394 42.34 0.26 -16.31
CA ASN A 394 42.86 0.52 -17.65
C ASN A 394 41.95 -0.07 -18.75
N SER A 395 40.65 -0.27 -18.44
CA SER A 395 39.67 -1.10 -19.19
C SER A 395 39.15 -0.51 -20.48
#